data_AF-A0A7J2S5L3-F1
#
_entry.id   AF-A0A7J2S5L3-F1
#
_cell.length_a   1.000
_cell.length_b   1.000
_cell.length_c   1.000
_cell.angle_alpha   90.00
_cell.angle_beta   90.00
_cell.angle_gamma   90.00
#
_symmetry.space_group_name_H-M   'P 1'
#
loop_
_entity.id
_entity.type
_entity.pdbx_description
1 polymer ?
#
loop_
_entity_poly.entity_id
_entity_poly.type
_entity_poly.pdbx_seq_one_letter_code
_entity_poly.pdbx_strand_id
1 'polypeptide(L)'
;MAKIEITKKLFIEIEDGYNFVLKRKKIITGKSTRGRKAKAENIGKEREITLGHFPNLKSTIQSVVKQSLVDLDSDNMKEIAGMIKSIERTIEHAANFDSKIKK
;
A
#
# COMPACT_ATOMS: atom_id res chain seq x y z
N MET A 1 16.65 11.76 7.58
CA MET A 1 15.58 10.98 6.92
C MET A 1 14.82 10.19 7.96
N ALA A 2 13.50 10.36 8.05
CA ALA A 2 12.65 9.57 8.92
C ALA A 2 12.07 8.37 8.16
N LYS A 3 11.92 7.23 8.82
CA LYS A 3 11.39 5.99 8.23
C LYS A 3 10.23 5.48 9.07
N ILE A 4 9.12 5.17 8.41
CA ILE A 4 7.91 4.63 9.04
C ILE A 4 7.67 3.24 8.47
N GLU A 5 7.75 2.22 9.32
CA GLU A 5 7.36 0.86 8.95
C GLU A 5 5.84 0.74 9.02
N ILE A 6 5.21 0.35 7.91
CA ILE A 6 3.75 0.18 7.82
C ILE A 6 3.39 -1.30 7.97
N THR A 7 4.18 -2.18 7.37
CA THR A 7 4.08 -3.64 7.50
C THR A 7 5.48 -4.24 7.50
N LYS A 8 5.58 -5.55 7.79
CA LYS A 8 6.84 -6.32 7.67
C LYS A 8 7.51 -6.24 6.29
N LYS A 9 6.78 -5.78 5.26
CA LYS A 9 7.27 -5.67 3.87
C LYS A 9 7.24 -4.25 3.32
N LEU A 10 6.51 -3.30 3.89
CA LEU A 10 6.32 -1.96 3.32
C LEU A 10 6.71 -0.88 4.34
N PHE A 11 7.44 0.12 3.88
CA PHE A 11 7.86 1.26 4.68
C PHE A 11 7.91 2.53 3.83
N ILE A 12 7.75 3.65 4.50
CA ILE A 12 7.76 4.99 3.92
C ILE A 12 9.02 5.69 4.41
N GLU A 13 9.82 6.20 3.49
CA GLU A 13 10.90 7.14 3.80
C GLU A 13 10.44 8.57 3.53
N ILE A 14 10.75 9.48 4.43
CA ILE A 14 10.45 10.90 4.31
C ILE A 14 11.72 11.63 3.89
N GLU A 15 11.70 12.16 2.66
CA GLU A 15 12.75 13.00 2.08
C GLU A 15 12.32 14.47 2.14
N ASP A 16 13.24 15.33 2.59
CA ASP A 16 13.12 16.80 2.54
C ASP A 16 11.80 17.38 3.07
N GLY A 17 11.19 16.69 4.05
CA GLY A 17 10.01 17.14 4.79
C GLY A 17 8.66 16.99 4.07
N TYR A 18 8.64 16.83 2.74
CA TYR A 18 7.40 16.82 1.95
C TYR A 18 7.33 15.72 0.89
N ASN A 19 8.42 14.98 0.66
CA ASN A 19 8.44 13.86 -0.28
C ASN A 19 8.42 12.53 0.46
N PHE A 20 7.57 11.62 0.01
CA PHE A 20 7.37 10.32 0.62
C PHE A 20 7.74 9.23 -0.39
N VAL A 21 8.70 8.39 -0.05
CA VAL A 21 9.13 7.28 -0.89
C VAL A 21 8.57 6.00 -0.32
N LEU A 22 7.68 5.35 -1.07
CA LEU A 22 7.18 4.03 -0.70
C LEU A 22 8.20 2.99 -1.16
N LYS A 23 8.67 2.19 -0.21
CA LYS A 23 9.60 1.10 -0.48
C LYS A 23 9.03 -0.24 0.00
N ARG A 24 9.48 -1.30 -0.66
CA ARG A 24 9.13 -2.69 -0.32
C ARG A 24 10.39 -3.49 -0.03
N LYS A 25 10.36 -4.26 1.06
CA LYS A 25 11.36 -5.26 1.39
C LYS A 25 11.17 -6.47 0.48
N LYS A 26 12.23 -6.91 -0.18
CA LYS A 26 12.24 -8.06 -1.06
C LYS A 26 13.47 -8.91 -0.79
N ILE A 27 13.26 -10.22 -0.66
CA ILE A 27 14.36 -11.20 -0.63
C ILE A 27 14.81 -11.46 -2.06
N ILE A 28 16.11 -11.37 -2.30
CA ILE A 28 16.68 -11.73 -3.60
C ILE A 28 16.56 -13.24 -3.77
N THR A 29 15.84 -13.67 -4.80
CA THR A 29 15.73 -15.09 -5.15
C THR A 29 16.63 -15.41 -6.34
N GLY A 30 17.00 -16.69 -6.49
CA GLY A 30 17.73 -17.18 -7.66
C GLY A 30 16.89 -17.23 -8.95
N LYS A 31 15.60 -16.87 -8.89
CA LYS A 31 14.71 -16.87 -10.06
C LYS A 31 15.13 -15.77 -11.04
N SER A 32 15.32 -16.14 -12.30
CA SER A 32 15.62 -15.18 -13.37
C SER A 32 14.47 -14.19 -13.50
N THR A 33 14.77 -12.91 -13.31
CA THR A 33 13.78 -11.84 -13.54
C THR A 33 14.27 -11.03 -14.73
N ARG A 34 13.50 -10.98 -15.84
CA ARG A 34 13.86 -10.27 -17.08
C ARG A 34 15.25 -10.64 -17.63
N GLY A 35 15.57 -11.93 -17.67
CA GLY A 35 16.80 -12.43 -18.29
C GLY A 35 18.08 -12.24 -17.48
N ARG A 36 18.04 -11.64 -16.28
CA ARG A 36 19.19 -11.53 -15.38
C ARG A 36 19.03 -12.46 -14.18
N LYS A 37 20.01 -13.35 -13.98
CA LYS A 37 20.15 -14.14 -12.76
C LYS A 37 20.88 -13.33 -11.69
N ALA A 38 20.41 -13.41 -10.45
CA ALA A 38 21.12 -12.85 -9.32
C ALA A 38 22.45 -13.60 -9.11
N LYS A 39 23.50 -12.90 -8.69
CA LYS A 39 24.75 -13.54 -8.25
C LYS A 39 24.46 -14.42 -7.01
N ALA A 40 25.08 -15.59 -6.93
CA ALA A 40 24.85 -16.55 -5.84
C ALA A 40 25.05 -15.93 -4.45
N GLU A 41 26.09 -15.09 -4.29
CA GLU A 41 26.41 -14.35 -3.05
C GLU A 41 25.32 -13.38 -2.56
N ASN A 42 24.33 -13.08 -3.41
CA ASN A 42 23.24 -12.15 -3.11
C ASN A 42 21.91 -12.86 -2.89
N ILE A 43 21.79 -14.15 -3.19
CA ILE A 43 20.56 -14.91 -2.95
C ILE A 43 20.34 -15.01 -1.43
N GLY A 44 19.09 -14.78 -0.99
CA GLY A 44 18.73 -14.76 0.42
C GLY A 44 18.96 -13.43 1.13
N LYS A 45 19.70 -12.48 0.53
CA LYS A 45 19.85 -11.13 1.08
C LYS A 45 18.57 -10.32 0.87
N GLU A 46 18.29 -9.48 1.85
CA GLU A 46 17.19 -8.52 1.79
C GLU A 46 17.62 -7.27 1.02
N ARG A 47 16.72 -6.78 0.18
CA ARG A 47 16.85 -5.48 -0.49
C ARG A 47 15.57 -4.69 -0.39
N GLU A 48 15.76 -3.39 -0.43
CA GLU A 48 14.68 -2.43 -0.51
C GLU A 48 14.49 -2.02 -1.98
N ILE A 49 13.26 -2.10 -2.46
CA ILE A 49 12.90 -1.63 -3.80
C ILE A 49 11.98 -0.42 -3.66
N THR A 50 12.25 0.62 -4.42
CA THR A 50 11.35 1.78 -4.53
C THR A 50 10.13 1.40 -5.36
N LEU A 51 8.94 1.59 -4.78
CA LEU A 51 7.67 1.41 -5.46
C LEU A 51 7.15 2.72 -6.06
N GLY A 52 7.54 3.86 -5.51
CA GLY A 52 7.20 5.17 -6.06
C GLY A 52 7.54 6.33 -5.12
N HIS A 53 7.49 7.53 -5.68
CA HIS A 53 7.65 8.80 -4.97
C HIS A 53 6.30 9.51 -4.93
N PHE A 54 5.97 10.11 -3.78
CA PHE A 54 4.67 10.69 -3.52
C PHE A 54 4.84 12.09 -2.91
N PRO A 55 4.09 13.10 -3.40
CA PRO A 55 4.23 14.49 -2.95
C PRO A 55 3.52 14.78 -1.62
N ASN A 56 2.75 13.83 -1.09
CA ASN A 56 2.07 13.97 0.20
C ASN A 56 1.67 12.62 0.80
N LEU A 57 1.49 12.59 2.12
CA LEU A 57 1.15 11.39 2.88
C LEU A 57 -0.16 10.74 2.42
N LYS A 58 -1.17 11.52 2.02
CA LYS A 58 -2.46 10.99 1.54
C LYS A 58 -2.25 10.08 0.33
N SER A 59 -1.50 10.55 -0.67
CA SER A 59 -1.18 9.77 -1.87
C SER A 59 -0.32 8.55 -1.56
N THR A 60 0.59 8.65 -0.59
CA THR A 60 1.39 7.52 -0.11
C THR A 60 0.51 6.44 0.52
N ILE A 61 -0.40 6.81 1.42
CA ILE A 61 -1.32 5.88 2.08
C ILE A 61 -2.22 5.18 1.05
N GLN A 62 -2.77 5.92 0.08
CA GLN A 62 -3.56 5.33 -1.00
C GLN A 62 -2.75 4.28 -1.79
N SER A 63 -1.47 4.56 -2.05
CA SER A 63 -0.58 3.62 -2.71
C SER A 63 -0.28 2.39 -1.86
N VAL A 64 -0.06 2.57 -0.55
CA VAL A 64 0.12 1.46 0.40
C VAL A 64 -1.09 0.53 0.36
N VAL A 65 -2.31 1.08 0.42
CA VAL A 65 -3.54 0.28 0.36
C VAL A 65 -3.60 -0.50 -0.94
N LYS A 66 -3.35 0.13 -2.08
CA LYS A 66 -3.31 -0.55 -3.39
C LYS A 66 -2.30 -1.69 -3.41
N GLN A 67 -1.09 -1.48 -2.88
CA GLN A 67 -0.05 -2.51 -2.85
C GLN A 67 -0.40 -3.69 -1.95
N SER A 68 -1.10 -3.44 -0.83
CA SER A 68 -1.60 -4.49 0.04
C SER A 68 -2.74 -5.29 -0.61
N LEU A 69 -3.59 -4.65 -1.42
CA LEU A 69 -4.67 -5.32 -2.15
C LEU A 69 -4.17 -6.18 -3.32
N VAL A 70 -3.08 -5.79 -3.99
CA VAL A 70 -2.47 -6.58 -5.09
C VAL A 70 -1.99 -7.96 -4.60
N ASP A 71 -1.61 -8.07 -3.34
CA ASP A 71 -1.14 -9.32 -2.75
C ASP A 71 -2.30 -10.23 -2.27
N LEU A 72 -3.57 -9.77 -2.36
CA LEU A 72 -4.76 -10.56 -2.05
C LEU A 72 -5.27 -11.32 -3.28
N ASP A 73 -5.86 -12.49 -3.07
CA ASP A 73 -6.59 -13.19 -4.13
C ASP A 73 -7.85 -12.42 -4.55
N SER A 74 -8.41 -12.81 -5.69
CA SER A 74 -9.56 -12.13 -6.30
C SER A 74 -10.82 -12.18 -5.44
N ASP A 75 -10.97 -13.21 -4.60
CA ASP A 75 -12.18 -13.42 -3.83
C ASP A 75 -12.16 -12.56 -2.56
N ASN A 76 -11.01 -12.51 -1.87
CA ASN A 76 -10.76 -11.55 -0.80
C ASN A 76 -10.92 -10.09 -1.25
N MET A 77 -10.48 -9.75 -2.48
CA MET A 77 -10.70 -8.41 -3.03
C MET A 77 -12.18 -8.08 -3.26
N LYS A 78 -12.98 -9.04 -3.73
CA LYS A 78 -14.43 -8.86 -3.93
C LYS A 78 -15.15 -8.68 -2.59
N GLU A 79 -14.77 -9.44 -1.57
CA GLU A 79 -15.34 -9.31 -0.22
C GLU A 79 -15.06 -7.93 0.36
N ILE A 80 -13.80 -7.46 0.31
CA ILE A 80 -13.43 -6.12 0.78
C ILE A 80 -14.21 -5.03 0.02
N ALA A 81 -14.34 -5.15 -1.30
CA ALA A 81 -15.13 -4.20 -2.09
C ALA A 81 -16.62 -4.20 -1.68
N GLY A 82 -17.17 -5.37 -1.36
CA GLY A 82 -18.53 -5.50 -0.82
C GLY A 82 -18.69 -4.80 0.54
N MET A 83 -17.73 -4.99 1.44
CA MET A 83 -17.71 -4.33 2.75
C MET A 83 -17.63 -2.81 2.63
N ILE A 84 -16.75 -2.29 1.76
CA ILE A 84 -16.62 -0.84 1.52
C ILE A 84 -17.94 -0.25 1.01
N LYS A 85 -18.59 -0.89 0.04
CA LYS A 85 -19.90 -0.44 -0.47
C LYS A 85 -20.99 -0.44 0.61
N SER A 86 -20.95 -1.41 1.51
CA SER A 86 -21.88 -1.46 2.64
C SER A 86 -21.67 -0.26 3.56
N ILE A 87 -20.41 0.03 3.91
CA ILE A 87 -20.05 1.19 4.74
C ILE A 87 -20.46 2.50 4.07
N GLU A 88 -20.20 2.68 2.77
CA GLU A 88 -20.63 3.86 2.01
C GLU A 88 -22.14 4.09 2.13
N ARG A 89 -22.95 3.03 1.93
CA ARG A 89 -24.41 3.11 2.08
C ARG A 89 -24.83 3.48 3.51
N THR A 90 -24.16 2.95 4.53
CA THR A 90 -24.43 3.31 5.92
C THR A 90 -24.13 4.78 6.19
N ILE A 91 -23.01 5.30 5.67
CA ILE A 91 -22.64 6.71 5.79
C ILE A 91 -23.67 7.61 5.08
N GLU A 92 -24.08 7.26 3.85
CA GLU A 92 -25.11 7.99 3.11
C GLU A 92 -26.45 8.03 3.86
N HIS A 93 -26.89 6.89 4.42
CA HIS A 93 -28.09 6.82 5.24
C HIS A 93 -27.99 7.71 6.49
N ALA A 94 -26.85 7.69 7.19
CA ALA A 94 -26.63 8.53 8.36
C ALA A 94 -26.64 10.02 8.01
N ALA A 95 -25.98 10.42 6.91
CA ALA A 95 -25.98 11.81 6.44
C ALA A 95 -27.37 12.30 6.00
N ASN A 96 -28.15 11.43 5.35
CA ASN A 96 -29.54 11.72 4.97
C ASN A 96 -30.50 11.79 6.17
N PHE A 97 -30.18 11.10 7.26
CA PHE A 97 -30.94 11.18 8.50
C PHE A 97 -30.63 12.48 9.26
N ASP A 98 -29.35 12.84 9.37
CA ASP A 98 -28.90 14.06 10.05
C ASP A 98 -29.44 15.35 9.36
N SER A 99 -29.56 15.34 8.03
CA SER A 99 -30.16 16.45 7.26
C SER A 99 -31.68 16.55 7.39
N LYS A 100 -32.38 15.49 7.81
CA LYS A 100 -33.82 15.50 8.10
C LYS A 100 -34.14 15.98 9.52
N ILE A 101 -33.24 15.77 10.48
CA ILE A 101 -33.40 16.24 11.87
C ILE A 101 -33.11 17.73 12.01
N LYS A 102 -32.25 18.29 11.13
CA LYS A 102 -31.88 19.72 11.13
C LYS A 102 -32.86 20.63 10.36
N LYS A 103 -33.99 20.09 9.86
CA LYS A 103 -35.11 20.85 9.28
C LYS A 103 -36.26 20.89 10.27
#